data_AF-A0A975GYV7-F1
#
_entry.id   AF-A0A975GYV7-F1
#
_cell.length_a   1.000
_cell.length_b   1.000
_cell.length_c   1.000
_cell.angle_alpha   90.00
_cell.angle_beta   90.00
_cell.angle_gamma   90.00
#
_symmetry.space_group_name_H-M   'P 1'
#
loop_
_entity.id
_entity.type
_entity.pdbx_description
1 polymer ?
#
loop_
_entity_poly.entity_id
_entity_poly.type
_entity_poly.pdbx_seq_one_letter_code
_entity_poly.pdbx_strand_id
1 'polypeptide(L)' 'MSEMPDDLLLESYTKAKDLQLCRDFILLLEREIQRRCLHPVNPSPQEQKTKKSCTIR' A
#
# COMPACT_ATOMS: atom_id res chain seq x y z
N MET A 1 -7.87 7.92 -6.61
CA MET A 1 -8.09 6.61 -5.97
C MET A 1 -9.02 6.67 -4.76
N SER A 2 -9.42 7.85 -4.29
CA SER A 2 -10.24 8.03 -3.07
C SER A 2 -11.56 7.26 -3.03
N GLU A 3 -12.13 6.89 -4.18
CA GLU A 3 -13.37 6.12 -4.27
C GLU A 3 -13.16 4.59 -4.25
N MET A 4 -11.91 4.13 -4.36
CA MET A 4 -11.59 2.71 -4.28
C MET A 4 -11.67 2.27 -2.81
N PRO A 5 -12.39 1.19 -2.46
CA PRO A 5 -12.42 0.66 -1.11
C PRO A 5 -11.06 0.06 -0.70
N ASP A 6 -10.82 -0.02 0.60
CA ASP A 6 -9.51 -0.36 1.16
C ASP A 6 -9.05 -1.78 0.78
N ASP A 7 -9.96 -2.76 0.76
CA ASP A 7 -9.68 -4.13 0.29
C ASP A 7 -9.22 -4.16 -1.16
N LEU A 8 -9.90 -3.41 -2.03
CA LEU A 8 -9.56 -3.35 -3.46
C LEU A 8 -8.23 -2.62 -3.69
N LEU A 9 -7.91 -1.60 -2.89
CA LEU A 9 -6.65 -0.88 -2.96
C LEU A 9 -5.46 -1.78 -2.58
N LEU A 10 -5.61 -2.56 -1.50
CA LEU A 10 -4.60 -3.53 -1.06
C LEU A 10 -4.44 -4.69 -2.06
N GLU A 11 -5.54 -5.22 -2.61
CA GLU A 11 -5.50 -6.24 -3.64
C GLU A 11 -4.80 -5.73 -4.90
N SER A 12 -5.14 -4.50 -5.33
CA SER A 12 -4.56 -3.87 -6.51
C SER A 12 -3.06 -3.65 -6.34
N TYR A 13 -2.61 -3.23 -5.15
CA TYR A 13 -1.17 -3.09 -4.84
C TYR A 13 -0.44 -4.43 -4.90
N THR A 14 -1.02 -5.47 -4.32
CA THR A 14 -0.44 -6.81 -4.33
C THR A 14 -0.31 -7.36 -5.75
N LYS A 15 -1.38 -7.27 -6.55
CA LYS A 15 -1.38 -7.68 -7.96
C LYS A 15 -0.43 -6.83 -8.81
N ALA A 16 -0.34 -5.53 -8.58
CA ALA A 16 0.56 -4.65 -9.30
C ALA A 16 2.04 -5.01 -9.08
N LYS A 17 2.40 -5.44 -7.86
CA LYS A 17 3.75 -5.95 -7.54
C LYS A 17 4.00 -7.30 -8.19
N ASP A 18 3.04 -8.22 -8.13
CA ASP A 18 3.14 -9.56 -8.73
C ASP A 18 3.32 -9.49 -10.26
N LEU A 19 2.52 -8.63 -10.92
CA LEU A 19 2.60 -8.38 -12.36
C LEU A 19 3.76 -7.49 -12.78
N GLN A 20 4.58 -7.03 -11.83
CA GLN A 20 5.70 -6.11 -12.07
C GLN A 20 5.32 -4.89 -12.92
N LEU A 21 4.17 -4.26 -12.60
CA LEU A 21 3.73 -3.06 -13.29
C LEU A 21 4.70 -1.90 -13.08
N CYS A 22 4.52 -0.84 -13.87
CA CYS A 22 5.36 0.34 -13.82
C CYS A 22 5.55 0.87 -12.39
N ARG A 23 6.79 1.23 -12.05
CA ARG A 23 7.18 1.70 -10.72
C ARG A 23 6.32 2.87 -10.25
N ASP A 24 6.00 3.82 -11.13
CA ASP A 24 5.15 4.97 -10.80
C ASP A 24 3.73 4.56 -10.39
N PHE A 25 3.16 3.53 -11.02
CA PHE A 25 1.85 3.01 -10.65
C PHE A 25 1.87 2.35 -9.26
N ILE A 26 2.90 1.56 -8.98
CA ILE A 26 3.11 0.95 -7.66
C ILE A 26 3.27 2.04 -6.59
N LEU A 27 4.08 3.08 -6.86
CA LEU A 27 4.29 4.21 -5.95
C LEU A 27 3.00 5.00 -5.68
N LEU A 28 2.13 5.15 -6.69
CA LEU A 28 0.82 5.79 -6.51
C LEU A 28 -0.05 5.00 -5.54
N LEU A 29 -0.06 3.68 -5.64
CA LEU A 29 -0.78 2.80 -4.70
C LEU A 29 -0.18 2.87 -3.29
N GLU A 30 1.15 2.82 -3.16
CA GLU A 30 1.83 2.94 -1.86
C GLU A 30 1.51 4.26 -1.16
N ARG A 31 1.53 5.38 -1.89
CA ARG A 31 1.19 6.69 -1.34
C ARG A 31 -0.25 6.75 -0.86
N GLU A 32 -1.18 6.15 -1.61
CA GLU A 32 -2.59 6.12 -1.21
C GLU A 32 -2.82 5.21 0.01
N ILE A 33 -2.15 4.06 0.07
CA ILE A 33 -2.17 3.15 1.23
C ILE A 33 -1.63 3.87 2.48
N GLN A 34 -0.49 4.57 2.36
CA GLN A 34 0.08 5.36 3.44
C GLN A 34 -0.85 6.51 3.86
N ARG A 35 -1.47 7.21 2.90
CA ARG A 35 -2.40 8.32 3.17
C ARG A 35 -3.61 7.86 4.00
N ARG A 36 -4.10 6.65 3.75
CA ARG A 36 -5.23 6.04 4.47
C ARG A 36 -4.83 5.26 5.72
N CYS A 37 -3.52 5.18 6.01
CA CYS A 37 -2.98 4.39 7.11
C CYS A 37 -3.38 2.90 7.06
N LEU A 38 -3.52 2.37 5.84
CA LEU A 38 -3.82 0.95 5.64
C LEU A 38 -2.54 0.13 5.81
N HIS A 39 -2.63 -0.93 6.59
CA HIS A 39 -1.52 -1.86 6.74
C HIS A 39 -1.63 -2.91 5.64
N PRO A 40 -0.61 -3.09 4.78
CA PRO A 40 -0.63 -4.20 3.83
C PRO A 40 -0.70 -5.51 4.62
N VAL A 41 -1.74 -6.29 4.34
CA VAL A 41 -1.91 -7.64 4.90
C VAL A 41 -0.82 -8.51 4.29
N ASN A 42 0.28 -8.68 5.02
CA ASN A 42 1.37 -9.58 4.64
C ASN A 42 0.91 -11.03 4.78
N PRO A 43 1.41 -11.90 3.90
CA PRO A 43 2.36 -12.85 4.44
C PRO A 43 3.63 -12.91 3.57
N SER A 44 4.65 -12.08 3.88
CA SER A 44 6.06 -12.41 3.65
C SER A 44 7.02 -11.45 4.39
N PRO A 45 8.21 -11.89 4.84
CA PRO A 45 8.95 -11.29 5.96
C PRO A 45 9.95 -10.19 5.59
N GLN A 46 9.74 -9.43 4.52
CA GLN A 46 10.76 -8.51 4.00
C GLN A 46 10.12 -7.21 3.47
N GLU A 47 9.66 -6.33 4.35
CA GLU A 47 9.68 -4.86 4.14
C GLU A 47 9.24 -4.14 5.44
N GLN A 48 10.02 -4.30 6.51
CA GLN A 48 10.00 -3.39 7.66
C GLN A 48 11.12 -2.36 7.50
N LYS A 49 10.88 -1.35 6.67
CA LYS A 49 11.66 -0.10 6.66
C LYS A 49 10.73 0.98 6.12
N THR A 50 9.90 1.59 6.96
CA THR A 50 10.12 2.99 7.36
C THR A 50 9.23 3.36 8.56
N LYS A 51 9.91 3.64 9.68
CA LYS A 51 9.66 4.67 10.70
C LYS A 51 8.21 5.21 10.84
N LYS A 52 7.57 4.71 11.90
CA LYS A 52 6.72 5.39 12.91
C LYS A 52 6.33 6.86 12.64
N SER A 53 5.03 7.13 12.59
CA SER A 53 4.31 7.94 13.60
C SER A 53 2.86 8.17 13.13
N CYS A 54 1.93 7.30 13.54
CA CYS A 54 0.51 7.65 13.53
C CYS A 54 0.23 8.31 14.89
N THR A 55 0.22 9.64 14.93
CA THR A 55 -0.22 10.39 16.10
C THR A 55 -1.73 10.57 15.96
N ILE A 56 -2.49 9.83 16.76
CA ILE A 56 -3.93 10.02 16.94
C ILE A 56 -4.12 11.39 17.61
N ARG A 57 -5.00 12.23 17.05
CA ARG A 57 -5.55 13.40 17.72
C ARG A 57 -7.06 13.37 17.61
#